data_AF-A0A6P0RND7-F1
#
_entry.id   AF-A0A6P0RND7-F1
#
_cell.length_a   1.000
_cell.length_b   1.000
_cell.length_c   1.000
_cell.angle_alpha   90.00
_cell.angle_beta   90.00
_cell.angle_gamma   90.00
#
_symmetry.space_group_name_H-M   'P 1'
#
loop_
_entity.id
_entity.type
_entity.pdbx_description
1 polymer ?
#
loop_
_entity_poly.entity_id
_entity_poly.type
_entity_poly.pdbx_seq_one_letter_code
_entity_poly.pdbx_strand_id
1 'polypeptide(L)' 'MRPNLRGLPLDGYIIFYRILDDGIEILRVVSGRRNLPSLFKEQEP' A
#
# COMPACT_ATOMS: atom_id res chain seq x y z
N MET A 1 -2.63 1.01 13.55
CA MET A 1 -1.25 1.16 13.04
C MET A 1 -0.77 -0.19 12.49
N ARG A 2 -0.33 -0.27 11.23
CA ARG A 2 0.31 -1.49 10.67
C ARG A 2 1.84 -1.31 10.75
N PRO A 3 2.53 -1.84 11.78
CA PRO A 3 3.97 -1.70 11.90
C PRO A 3 4.67 -2.29 10.67
N ASN A 4 5.77 -1.67 10.23
CA ASN A 4 6.62 -2.12 9.12
C ASN A 4 5.98 -2.07 7.71
N LEU A 5 4.91 -1.30 7.51
CA LEU A 5 4.35 -1.04 6.18
C LEU A 5 5.32 -0.18 5.35
N ARG A 6 5.66 -0.67 4.15
CA ARG A 6 6.51 0.02 3.17
C ARG A 6 5.75 0.27 1.87
N GLY A 7 6.15 1.30 1.13
CA GLY A 7 5.61 1.62 -0.19
C GLY A 7 6.70 1.65 -1.24
N LEU A 8 6.48 0.99 -2.38
CA LEU A 8 7.37 1.03 -3.56
C LEU A 8 6.61 1.65 -4.75
N PRO A 9 6.98 2.88 -5.19
CA PRO A 9 6.45 3.44 -6.42
C PRO A 9 7.08 2.74 -7.64
N LEU A 10 6.25 2.28 -8.58
CA LEU A 10 6.69 1.61 -9.81
C LEU A 10 5.66 1.81 -10.92
N ASP A 11 6.08 2.33 -12.07
CA ASP A 11 5.25 2.49 -13.30
C ASP A 11 3.88 3.18 -13.12
N GLY A 12 3.82 4.13 -12.19
CA GLY A 12 2.59 4.86 -11.85
C GLY A 12 1.66 4.10 -10.90
N TYR A 13 2.17 3.05 -10.24
CA TYR A 13 1.55 2.35 -9.13
C TYR A 13 2.36 2.53 -7.84
N ILE A 14 1.73 2.27 -6.71
CA ILE A 14 2.39 2.11 -5.42
C ILE A 14 2.05 0.72 -4.89
N ILE A 15 3.09 -0.07 -4.64
CA ILE A 15 2.99 -1.40 -4.02
C ILE A 15 3.20 -1.23 -2.53
N PHE A 16 2.18 -1.55 -1.73
CA PHE A 16 2.27 -1.61 -0.28
C PHE A 16 2.63 -3.02 0.16
N TYR A 17 3.71 -3.16 0.93
CA TYR A 17 4.24 -4.46 1.34
C TYR A 17 4.82 -4.40 2.76
N ARG A 18 5.08 -5.58 3.33
CA ARG A 18 5.94 -5.73 4.51
C ARG A 18 6.91 -6.89 4.32
N ILE A 19 8.04 -6.81 5.02
CA ILE A 19 9.03 -7.88 5.08
C ILE A 19 8.63 -8.81 6.24
N LEU A 20 8.66 -10.11 5.98
CA LEU A 20 8.51 -11.20 6.94
C LEU A 20 9.85 -11.95 7.05
N ASP A 21 9.98 -12.82 8.04
CA ASP A 21 11.21 -13.58 8.25
C ASP A 21 11.55 -14.51 7.07
N ASP A 22 10.54 -14.94 6.32
CA ASP A 22 10.63 -15.88 5.20
C ASP A 22 10.25 -15.27 3.83
N GLY A 23 10.02 -13.95 3.76
CA GLY A 23 9.67 -13.33 2.48
C GLY A 23 9.07 -11.94 2.53
N ILE A 24 8.28 -11.62 1.51
CA ILE A 24 7.60 -10.34 1.33
C ILE A 24 6.11 -10.60 1.15
N GLU A 25 5.28 -9.93 1.94
CA GLU A 25 3.83 -9.94 1.76
C GLU A 25 3.39 -8.65 1.05
N ILE A 26 2.73 -8.80 -0.10
CA ILE A 26 2.08 -7.70 -0.80
C ILE A 26 0.68 -7.50 -0.23
N LEU A 27 0.44 -6.33 0.38
CA LEU A 27 -0.82 -5.99 1.01
C LEU A 27 -1.80 -5.35 0.03
N ARG A 28 -1.30 -4.49 -0.88
CA ARG A 28 -2.11 -3.81 -1.90
C ARG A 28 -1.24 -3.24 -3.02
N VAL A 29 -1.79 -3.24 -4.23
CA VAL A 29 -1.27 -2.46 -5.36
C VAL A 29 -2.30 -1.38 -5.68
N VAL A 30 -1.88 -0.11 -5.67
CA VAL A 30 -2.75 1.02 -6.00
C VAL A 30 -2.23 1.76 -7.21
N SER A 31 -3.12 2.20 -8.09
CA SER A 31 -2.76 3.15 -9.15
C SER A 31 -2.48 4.51 -8.52
N GLY A 32 -1.23 4.97 -8.63
CA GLY A 32 -0.82 6.32 -8.25
C GLY A 32 -1.36 7.41 -9.20
N ARG A 33 -1.98 6.99 -10.31
CA ARG A 33 -2.67 7.88 -11.26
C ARG A 33 -4.09 8.27 -10.81
N ARG A 34 -4.62 7.65 -9.75
CA ARG A 34 -5.90 8.03 -9.12
C ARG A 34 -5.67 8.95 -7.92
N ASN A 35 -6.71 9.67 -7.52
CA ASN A 35 -6.71 10.57 -6.36
C ASN A 35 -6.44 9.78 -5.06
N LEU A 36 -5.16 9.61 -4.71
CA LEU A 36 -4.66 8.84 -3.56
C LEU A 36 -5.40 9.11 -2.24
N PRO A 37 -5.78 10.36 -1.89
CA PRO A 37 -6.55 10.66 -0.68
C PRO A 37 -7.85 9.87 -0.54
N SER A 38 -8.53 9.52 -1.64
CA SER A 38 -9.78 8.76 -1.60
C SER A 38 -9.59 7.30 -1.14
N LEU A 39 -8.38 6.75 -1.28
CA LEU A 39 -8.06 5.38 -0.88
C LEU A 39 -7.80 5.24 0.63
N PHE A 40 -7.57 6.38 1.30
CA PHE A 40 -7.32 6.46 2.74
C PHE A 40 -8.49 7.07 3.51
N LYS A 41 -9.63 7.33 2.85
CA LYS A 41 -10.86 7.64 3.57
C LYS A 41 -11.25 6.40 4.36
N GLU A 42 -11.31 6.55 5.68
CA GLU A 42 -11.88 5.53 6.56
C GLU A 42 -13.29 5.19 6.06
N GLN A 43 -13.58 3.90 5.94
CA GLN A 43 -14.95 3.45 5.80
C GLN A 43 -15.64 3.83 7.11
N GLU A 44 -16.48 4.86 7.10
CA GLU A 44 -17.40 5.10 8.21
C GLU A 44 -18.24 3.83 8.42
N PRO A 45 -18.47 3.42 9.69
CA PRO A 45 -19.13 2.17 10.03
C PRO A 45 -20.57 2.06 9.53
#